data_AF-A0A6A5BQL8-F1
#
_entry.id   AF-A0A6A5BQL8-F1
#
_cell.length_a   1.000
_cell.length_b   1.000
_cell.length_c   1.000
_cell.angle_alpha   90.00
_cell.angle_beta   90.00
_cell.angle_gamma   90.00
#
_symmetry.space_group_name_H-M   'P 1'
#
loop_
_entity.id
_entity.type
_entity.pdbx_description
1 polymer ?
#
loop_
_entity_poly.entity_id
_entity_poly.type
_entity_poly.pdbx_seq_one_letter_code
_entity_poly.pdbx_strand_id
1 'polypeptide(L)'
;MSSAPHHHSEGNGLLFHQILTACKQTLFDNKKLSSMESLASSNSNTFSITINELCAILDSFTFEINKLKAIYILKSYNQFAVMTCSGVSEMLKKSFTFDNSRCQALQYLYQLIHDRGLNYGQVLKAFDFHSN
;
A
#
# COMPACT_ATOMS: atom_id res chain seq x y z
N MET A 1 -7.50 1.41 -43.88
CA MET A 1 -7.44 0.43 -42.77
C MET A 1 -6.99 1.21 -41.55
N SER A 2 -7.95 1.63 -40.71
CA SER A 2 -7.71 2.55 -39.60
C SER A 2 -7.52 1.75 -38.32
N SER A 3 -6.37 1.90 -37.67
CA SER A 3 -6.06 1.33 -36.37
C SER A 3 -6.88 2.03 -35.29
N ALA A 4 -7.64 1.27 -34.50
CA ALA A 4 -8.26 1.75 -33.26
C ALA A 4 -7.26 1.58 -32.11
N PRO A 5 -7.06 2.59 -31.24
CA PRO A 5 -6.35 2.40 -29.99
C PRO A 5 -7.34 1.88 -28.93
N HIS A 6 -7.02 0.72 -28.34
CA HIS A 6 -7.74 0.22 -27.17
C HIS A 6 -7.42 1.09 -25.95
N HIS A 7 -8.40 1.89 -25.53
CA HIS A 7 -8.45 2.53 -24.22
C HIS A 7 -8.66 1.47 -23.12
N HIS A 8 -7.67 1.31 -22.23
CA HIS A 8 -7.87 0.74 -20.90
C HIS A 8 -6.90 1.39 -19.91
N SER A 9 -7.23 2.59 -19.40
CA SER A 9 -6.47 3.23 -18.32
C SER A 9 -7.23 4.32 -17.55
N GLU A 10 -8.55 4.20 -17.35
CA GLU A 10 -9.31 5.22 -16.59
C GLU A 10 -9.89 4.72 -15.26
N GLY A 11 -9.82 3.41 -14.98
CA GLY A 11 -10.37 2.83 -13.75
C GLY A 11 -9.44 2.91 -12.53
N ASN A 12 -8.16 2.59 -12.69
CA ASN A 12 -7.27 2.28 -11.55
C ASN A 12 -7.00 3.46 -10.59
N GLY A 13 -7.05 4.71 -11.06
CA GLY A 13 -6.73 5.88 -10.22
C GLY A 13 -7.88 6.36 -9.32
N LEU A 14 -9.14 5.98 -9.60
CA LEU A 14 -10.29 6.63 -8.95
C LEU A 14 -10.37 6.33 -7.45
N LEU A 15 -10.24 5.06 -7.05
CA LEU A 15 -10.30 4.67 -5.64
C LEU A 15 -9.11 5.23 -4.83
N PHE A 16 -7.91 5.16 -5.39
CA PHE A 16 -6.73 5.78 -4.78
C PHE A 16 -6.96 7.28 -4.54
N HIS A 17 -7.44 8.01 -5.56
CA HIS A 17 -7.72 9.44 -5.42
C HIS A 17 -8.82 9.72 -4.40
N GLN A 18 -9.87 8.90 -4.33
CA GLN A 18 -10.93 9.02 -3.32
C GLN A 18 -10.39 8.80 -1.91
N ILE A 19 -9.63 7.73 -1.68
CA ILE A 19 -9.01 7.43 -0.38
C ILE A 19 -8.06 8.56 0.02
N LEU A 20 -7.17 8.97 -0.88
CA LEU A 20 -6.19 10.03 -0.60
C LEU A 20 -6.88 11.37 -0.30
N THR A 21 -7.93 11.70 -1.05
CA THR A 21 -8.73 12.91 -0.82
C THR A 21 -9.41 12.86 0.55
N ALA A 22 -10.07 11.75 0.88
CA ALA A 22 -10.69 11.57 2.19
C ALA A 22 -9.68 11.66 3.34
N CYS A 23 -8.48 11.09 3.16
CA CYS A 23 -7.40 11.18 4.14
C CYS A 23 -6.92 12.62 4.36
N LYS A 24 -6.92 13.45 3.30
CA LYS A 24 -6.51 14.87 3.37
C LYS A 24 -7.58 15.80 3.94
N GLN A 25 -8.85 15.40 3.94
CA GLN A 25 -9.96 16.21 4.47
C GLN A 25 -10.02 16.25 6.00
N THR A 26 -9.20 15.44 6.70
CA THR A 26 -9.23 15.38 8.15
C THR A 26 -7.83 15.22 8.73
N LEU A 27 -7.57 15.87 9.86
CA LEU A 27 -6.33 15.70 10.61
C LEU A 27 -6.35 14.44 11.50
N PHE A 28 -7.54 13.90 11.78
CA PHE A 28 -7.71 12.78 12.72
C PHE A 28 -7.57 11.44 12.02
N ASP A 29 -6.50 10.71 12.33
CA ASP A 29 -6.20 9.40 11.71
C ASP A 29 -7.36 8.39 11.83
N ASN A 30 -8.08 8.36 12.95
CA ASN A 30 -9.25 7.47 13.09
C ASN A 30 -10.33 7.77 12.04
N LYS A 31 -10.57 9.05 11.71
CA LYS A 31 -11.52 9.42 10.65
C LYS A 31 -11.00 9.01 9.28
N LYS A 32 -9.70 9.17 9.01
CA LYS A 32 -9.06 8.69 7.76
C LYS A 32 -9.27 7.19 7.58
N LEU A 33 -9.04 6.40 8.63
CA LEU A 33 -9.24 4.95 8.63
C LEU A 33 -10.69 4.57 8.34
N SER A 34 -11.66 5.18 9.03
CA SER A 34 -13.09 4.90 8.80
C SER A 34 -13.53 5.27 7.38
N SER A 35 -13.08 6.40 6.84
CA SER A 35 -13.38 6.78 5.46
C SER A 35 -12.79 5.80 4.45
N MET A 36 -11.55 5.37 4.67
CA MET A 36 -10.88 4.40 3.80
C MET A 36 -11.55 3.03 3.86
N GLU A 37 -11.98 2.57 5.03
CA GLU A 37 -12.75 1.32 5.18
C GLU A 37 -14.10 1.40 4.46
N SER A 38 -14.81 2.52 4.60
CA SER A 38 -16.07 2.77 3.87
C SER A 38 -15.86 2.75 2.35
N LEU A 39 -14.78 3.35 1.84
CA LEU A 39 -14.47 3.40 0.42
C LEU A 39 -14.02 2.03 -0.11
N ALA A 40 -13.17 1.32 0.63
CA ALA A 40 -12.65 0.01 0.26
C ALA A 40 -13.75 -1.06 0.26
N SER A 41 -14.68 -1.02 1.22
CA SER A 41 -15.83 -1.92 1.27
C SER A 41 -16.87 -1.65 0.17
N SER A 42 -16.99 -0.41 -0.30
CA SER A 42 -17.96 -0.03 -1.33
C SER A 42 -17.49 -0.32 -2.76
N ASN A 43 -16.19 -0.54 -2.97
CA ASN A 43 -15.61 -0.75 -4.30
C ASN A 43 -15.11 -2.20 -4.43
N SER A 44 -15.84 -3.04 -5.16
CA SER A 44 -15.47 -4.45 -5.33
C SER A 44 -14.45 -4.67 -6.45
N ASN A 45 -13.33 -5.31 -6.08
CA ASN A 45 -12.38 -6.13 -6.86
C ASN A 45 -11.83 -5.64 -8.22
N THR A 46 -12.17 -4.44 -8.69
CA THR A 46 -11.77 -3.95 -10.02
C THR A 46 -10.59 -2.98 -9.98
N PHE A 47 -10.11 -2.65 -8.78
CA PHE A 47 -9.06 -1.65 -8.58
C PHE A 47 -7.93 -2.22 -7.73
N SER A 48 -6.72 -1.77 -8.00
CA SER A 48 -5.52 -2.27 -7.35
C SER A 48 -4.56 -1.11 -7.08
N ILE A 49 -4.33 -0.86 -5.79
CA ILE A 49 -3.40 0.15 -5.28
C ILE A 49 -1.98 -0.35 -5.53
N THR A 50 -1.25 0.41 -6.32
CA THR A 50 0.19 0.23 -6.55
C THR A 50 0.99 0.61 -5.31
N ILE A 51 2.26 0.21 -5.29
CA ILE A 51 3.12 0.51 -4.14
C ILE A 51 3.37 2.01 -3.94
N ASN A 52 3.42 2.78 -5.03
CA ASN A 52 3.59 4.23 -4.97
C ASN A 52 2.35 4.93 -4.40
N GLU A 53 1.17 4.45 -4.77
CA GLU A 53 -0.11 4.91 -4.24
C GLU A 53 -0.25 4.53 -2.76
N LEU A 54 0.18 3.33 -2.37
CA LEU A 54 0.26 2.94 -0.97
C LEU A 54 1.15 3.90 -0.19
N CYS A 55 2.38 4.19 -0.65
CA CYS A 55 3.25 5.16 0.00
C CYS A 55 2.55 6.52 0.21
N ALA A 56 1.86 7.03 -0.80
CA ALA A 56 1.15 8.31 -0.71
C ALA A 56 -0.01 8.27 0.31
N ILE A 57 -0.71 7.15 0.43
CA ILE A 57 -1.73 6.95 1.48
C ILE A 57 -1.05 6.91 2.86
N LEU A 58 0.04 6.16 3.02
CA LEU A 58 0.75 6.03 4.29
C LEU A 58 1.38 7.34 4.76
N ASP A 59 1.85 8.19 3.83
CA ASP A 59 2.38 9.53 4.11
C ASP A 59 1.31 10.46 4.70
N SER A 60 0.01 10.13 4.58
CA SER A 60 -1.07 10.89 5.21
C SER A 60 -1.27 10.58 6.70
N PHE A 61 -0.67 9.52 7.24
CA PHE A 61 -0.82 9.10 8.63
C PHE A 61 0.41 9.49 9.47
N THR A 62 0.15 10.04 10.65
CA THR A 62 1.22 10.50 11.54
C THR A 62 1.86 9.32 12.29
N PHE A 63 1.03 8.39 12.77
CA PHE A 63 1.49 7.30 13.62
C PHE A 63 1.60 5.98 12.86
N GLU A 64 2.67 5.23 13.10
CA GLU A 64 2.93 3.94 12.43
C GLU A 64 1.83 2.91 12.66
N ILE A 65 1.20 2.91 13.84
CA ILE A 65 0.07 2.03 14.14
C ILE A 65 -1.11 2.28 13.18
N ASN A 66 -1.33 3.53 12.76
CA ASN A 66 -2.40 3.86 11.82
C ASN A 66 -2.00 3.52 10.39
N LYS A 67 -0.72 3.65 10.03
CA LYS A 67 -0.18 3.11 8.76
C LYS A 67 -0.39 1.60 8.65
N LEU A 68 -0.14 0.85 9.73
CA LEU A 68 -0.37 -0.60 9.78
C LEU A 68 -1.85 -0.95 9.64
N LYS A 69 -2.73 -0.25 10.37
CA LYS A 69 -4.19 -0.39 10.21
C LYS A 69 -4.63 -0.09 8.77
N ALA A 70 -4.00 0.89 8.13
CA ALA A 70 -4.32 1.23 6.76
C ALA A 70 -3.97 0.08 5.79
N ILE A 71 -2.78 -0.50 5.92
CA ILE A 71 -2.37 -1.68 5.14
C ILE A 71 -3.34 -2.84 5.40
N TYR A 72 -3.72 -3.08 6.65
CA TYR A 72 -4.64 -4.15 7.03
C TYR A 72 -6.04 -3.99 6.39
N ILE A 73 -6.61 -2.79 6.41
CA ILE A 73 -7.90 -2.49 5.77
C ILE A 73 -7.79 -2.80 4.27
N LEU A 74 -6.81 -2.21 3.57
CA LEU A 74 -6.65 -2.41 2.13
C LEU A 74 -6.41 -3.89 1.76
N LYS A 75 -5.68 -4.62 2.60
CA LYS A 75 -5.47 -6.08 2.44
C LYS A 75 -6.79 -6.85 2.56
N SER A 76 -7.61 -6.53 3.56
CA SER A 76 -8.87 -7.22 3.83
C SER A 76 -9.86 -7.14 2.67
N TYR A 77 -9.74 -6.09 1.84
CA TYR A 77 -10.56 -5.89 0.65
C TYR A 77 -9.81 -6.21 -0.67
N ASN A 78 -8.66 -6.90 -0.61
CA ASN A 78 -7.84 -7.27 -1.78
C ASN A 78 -7.49 -6.10 -2.72
N GLN A 79 -7.29 -4.90 -2.17
CA GLN A 79 -7.11 -3.67 -2.95
C GLN A 79 -5.67 -3.45 -3.41
N PHE A 80 -4.82 -4.47 -3.47
CA PHE A 80 -3.40 -4.31 -3.79
C PHE A 80 -3.05 -4.85 -5.17
N ALA A 81 -2.27 -4.07 -5.92
CA ALA A 81 -1.56 -4.58 -7.07
C ALA A 81 -0.42 -5.50 -6.62
N VAL A 82 0.03 -6.36 -7.53
CA VAL A 82 1.21 -7.20 -7.34
C VAL A 82 2.46 -6.31 -7.13
N MET A 83 3.31 -6.67 -6.17
CA MET A 83 4.49 -5.89 -5.77
C MET A 83 5.79 -6.67 -5.99
N THR A 84 6.92 -5.96 -6.06
CA THR A 84 8.28 -6.55 -6.08
C THR A 84 8.94 -6.49 -4.70
N CYS A 85 9.92 -7.37 -4.47
CA CYS A 85 10.76 -7.33 -3.28
C CYS A 85 11.47 -5.98 -3.12
N SER A 86 12.02 -5.41 -4.20
CA SER A 86 12.67 -4.10 -4.18
C SER A 86 11.70 -2.99 -3.76
N GLY A 87 10.52 -2.95 -4.40
CA GLY A 87 9.53 -1.91 -4.09
C GLY A 87 9.06 -2.00 -2.64
N VAL A 88 8.75 -3.20 -2.15
CA VAL A 88 8.35 -3.39 -0.75
C VAL A 88 9.47 -2.95 0.19
N SER A 89 10.72 -3.28 -0.11
CA SER A 89 11.86 -2.88 0.71
C SER A 89 11.96 -1.36 0.87
N GLU A 90 11.87 -0.63 -0.24
CA GLU A 90 11.89 0.84 -0.27
C GLU A 90 10.70 1.45 0.47
N MET A 91 9.48 0.95 0.22
CA MET A 91 8.26 1.40 0.89
C MET A 91 8.35 1.21 2.41
N LEU A 92 8.84 0.05 2.87
CA LEU A 92 8.99 -0.25 4.29
C LEU A 92 9.96 0.72 4.96
N LYS A 93 11.13 1.00 4.34
CA LYS A 93 12.09 1.98 4.85
C LYS A 93 11.53 3.38 4.92
N LYS A 94 10.83 3.80 3.88
CA LYS A 94 10.29 5.17 3.78
C LYS A 94 9.13 5.38 4.75
N SER A 95 8.24 4.39 4.87
CA SER A 95 6.96 4.54 5.57
C SER A 95 7.07 4.26 7.07
N PHE A 96 8.06 3.46 7.49
CA PHE A 96 8.21 3.01 8.87
C PHE A 96 9.64 3.24 9.38
N THR A 97 9.72 3.81 10.57
CA THR A 97 10.95 4.09 11.33
C THR A 97 11.41 2.84 12.06
N PHE A 98 10.49 2.10 12.69
CA PHE A 98 10.82 0.96 13.54
C PHE A 98 10.75 -0.38 12.80
N ASP A 99 11.74 -1.24 13.01
CA ASP A 99 11.80 -2.58 12.41
C ASP A 99 10.61 -3.46 12.78
N ASN A 100 10.07 -3.33 14.00
CA ASN A 100 8.86 -4.05 14.39
C ASN A 100 7.67 -3.70 13.49
N SER A 101 7.48 -2.41 13.18
CA SER A 101 6.41 -1.98 12.27
C SER A 101 6.69 -2.43 10.85
N ARG A 102 7.95 -2.39 10.39
CA ARG A 102 8.35 -2.93 9.07
C ARG A 102 8.02 -4.43 8.97
N CYS A 103 8.27 -5.18 10.04
CA CYS A 103 7.99 -6.62 10.12
C CYS A 103 6.47 -6.89 10.05
N GLN A 104 5.66 -6.16 10.82
CA GLN A 104 4.20 -6.30 10.78
C GLN A 104 3.61 -5.91 9.41
N ALA A 105 4.10 -4.82 8.81
CA ALA A 105 3.69 -4.44 7.45
C ALA A 105 4.06 -5.52 6.42
N LEU A 106 5.26 -6.10 6.52
CA LEU A 106 5.69 -7.19 5.64
C LEU A 106 4.80 -8.44 5.79
N GLN A 107 4.37 -8.79 7.01
CA GLN A 107 3.43 -9.90 7.24
C GLN A 107 2.09 -9.68 6.54
N TYR A 108 1.66 -8.44 6.38
CA TYR A 108 0.45 -8.14 5.59
C TYR A 108 0.70 -8.26 4.09
N LEU A 109 1.88 -7.88 3.61
CA LEU A 109 2.16 -7.73 2.18
C LEU A 109 2.83 -8.94 1.52
N TYR A 110 3.44 -9.87 2.26
CA TYR A 110 4.32 -10.89 1.67
C TYR A 110 3.67 -11.75 0.57
N GLN A 111 2.37 -12.03 0.69
CA GLN A 111 1.62 -12.82 -0.30
C GLN A 111 1.45 -12.10 -1.65
N LEU A 112 1.53 -10.76 -1.63
CA LEU A 112 1.37 -9.88 -2.78
C LEU A 112 2.69 -9.63 -3.52
N ILE A 113 3.82 -10.08 -2.94
CA ILE A 113 5.14 -9.98 -3.55
C ILE A 113 5.34 -11.15 -4.50
N HIS A 114 5.42 -10.89 -5.81
CA HIS A 114 5.47 -11.96 -6.82
C HIS A 114 6.87 -12.58 -6.98
N ASP A 115 7.92 -11.79 -6.86
CA ASP A 115 9.30 -12.23 -7.04
C ASP A 115 9.96 -12.74 -5.76
N ARG A 116 9.16 -12.96 -4.69
CA ARG A 116 9.64 -13.42 -3.38
C ARG A 116 10.43 -14.72 -3.42
N GLY A 117 10.20 -15.60 -4.39
CA GLY A 117 10.94 -16.87 -4.50
C GLY A 117 12.40 -16.68 -4.92
N LEU A 118 12.71 -15.60 -5.64
CA LEU A 118 14.04 -15.36 -6.20
C LEU A 118 14.75 -14.18 -5.51
N ASN A 119 13.99 -13.17 -5.08
CA ASN A 119 14.53 -11.88 -4.63
C ASN A 119 14.26 -11.58 -3.15
N TYR A 120 13.89 -12.56 -2.31
CA TYR A 120 13.55 -12.32 -0.90
C TYR A 120 14.63 -11.54 -0.13
N GLY A 121 15.92 -11.74 -0.46
CA GLY A 121 17.03 -11.03 0.16
C GLY A 121 16.98 -9.50 -0.02
N GLN A 122 16.27 -9.00 -1.03
CA GLN A 122 16.07 -7.55 -1.21
C GLN A 122 15.13 -6.96 -0.15
N VAL A 123 14.13 -7.72 0.31
CA VAL A 123 13.23 -7.28 1.39
C VAL A 123 14.00 -7.14 2.71
N LEU A 124 14.98 -8.00 2.95
CA LEU A 124 15.83 -7.92 4.15
C LEU A 124 16.61 -6.60 4.21
N LYS A 125 16.90 -5.97 3.07
CA LYS A 125 17.54 -4.67 3.04
C LYS A 125 16.72 -3.59 3.73
N ALA A 126 15.41 -3.80 3.94
CA ALA A 126 14.51 -2.87 4.62
C ALA A 126 14.78 -2.74 6.12
N PHE A 127 15.47 -3.70 6.72
CA PHE A 127 15.68 -3.82 8.15
C PHE A 127 17.10 -3.43 8.51
N ASP A 128 17.25 -2.75 9.64
CA ASP A 128 18.55 -2.28 10.12
C ASP A 128 19.17 -3.33 11.05
N PHE A 129 19.68 -4.41 10.44
CA PHE A 129 20.44 -5.41 11.17
C PHE A 129 21.75 -4.78 11.64
N HIS A 130 21.87 -4.54 12.94
CA HIS A 130 23.14 -4.18 13.54
C HIS A 130 24.07 -5.38 13.42
N SER A 131 25.14 -5.23 12.64
CA SER A 131 26.26 -6.16 12.63
C SER A 131 26.95 -6.07 13.99
N ASN A 132 26.73 -7.06 14.85
CA ASN A 132 27.64 -7.35 15.96
C ASN A 132 28.95 -7.93 15.42
#